data_AF-A0A1Y4KE00-F1
#
_entry.id   AF-A0A1Y4KE00-F1
#
_cell.length_a   1.000
_cell.length_b   1.000
_cell.length_c   1.000
_cell.angle_alpha   90.00
_cell.angle_beta   90.00
_cell.angle_gamma   90.00
#
_symmetry.space_group_name_H-M   'P 1'
#
loop_
_entity.id
_entity.type
_entity.pdbx_description
1 polymer ?
#
loop_
_entity_poly.entity_id
_entity_poly.type
_entity_poly.pdbx_seq_one_letter_code
_entity_poly.pdbx_strand_id
1 'polypeptide(L)'
;MNVLTRLRLERDGLTESERSLADVILAGPERCLGEGAKQLARPAARSLAERGVPVVLVASAEPTPLDEFATVKLALSPQEDHARKVSPFATGLSLLFVLDALFARCFVEDFDANLARRLAYYEGIVALGGCSGSGR
;
A
#
# COMPACT_ATOMS: atom_id res chain seq x y z
N MET A 1 -19.09 9.60 6.41
CA MET A 1 -19.33 9.05 5.05
C MET A 1 -18.62 7.70 4.95
N ASN A 2 -19.29 6.65 4.44
CA ASN A 2 -18.70 5.30 4.35
C ASN A 2 -17.65 5.23 3.22
N VAL A 3 -16.60 4.42 3.39
CA VAL A 3 -15.52 4.19 2.41
C VAL A 3 -16.05 3.85 1.01
N LEU A 4 -17.11 3.03 0.91
CA LEU A 4 -17.72 2.65 -0.36
C LEU A 4 -18.42 3.82 -1.07
N THR A 5 -18.93 4.77 -0.29
CA THR A 5 -19.54 5.99 -0.83
C THR A 5 -18.46 6.94 -1.33
N ARG A 6 -17.34 7.05 -0.62
CA ARG A 6 -16.18 7.84 -1.05
C ARG A 6 -15.55 7.30 -2.33
N LEU A 7 -15.31 5.99 -2.42
CA LEU A 7 -14.78 5.35 -3.64
C LEU A 7 -15.65 5.60 -4.87
N ARG A 8 -16.97 5.75 -4.70
CA ARG A 8 -17.91 6.07 -5.79
C ARG A 8 -17.91 7.56 -6.14
N LEU A 9 -17.88 8.45 -5.15
CA LEU A 9 -17.99 9.90 -5.35
C LEU A 9 -16.67 10.55 -5.76
N GLU A 10 -15.53 10.03 -5.30
CA GLU A 10 -14.19 10.57 -5.56
C GLU A 10 -13.49 9.82 -6.72
N ARG A 11 -14.24 9.05 -7.52
CA ARG A 11 -13.71 8.14 -8.54
C ARG A 11 -12.86 8.86 -9.60
N ASP A 12 -13.21 10.09 -9.95
CA ASP A 12 -12.50 10.89 -10.95
C ASP A 12 -11.15 11.42 -10.45
N GLY A 13 -10.93 11.44 -9.13
CA GLY A 13 -9.66 11.82 -8.52
C GLY A 13 -8.68 10.66 -8.32
N LEU A 14 -9.09 9.43 -8.62
CA LEU A 14 -8.28 8.23 -8.43
C LEU A 14 -7.34 7.98 -9.62
N THR A 15 -6.09 7.62 -9.32
CA THR A 15 -5.13 7.09 -10.29
C THR A 15 -5.65 5.81 -10.93
N GLU A 16 -5.05 5.39 -12.05
CA GLU A 16 -5.47 4.16 -12.74
C GLU A 16 -5.42 2.92 -11.82
N SER A 17 -4.35 2.80 -11.05
CA SER A 17 -4.19 1.71 -10.07
C SER A 17 -5.25 1.77 -8.96
N GLU A 18 -5.54 2.97 -8.44
CA GLU A 18 -6.55 3.16 -7.41
C GLU A 18 -7.97 2.89 -7.94
N ARG A 19 -8.28 3.32 -9.17
CA ARG A 19 -9.56 3.00 -9.83
C ARG A 19 -9.71 1.50 -10.02
N SER A 20 -8.64 0.84 -10.48
CA SER A 20 -8.64 -0.60 -10.66
C SER A 20 -8.83 -1.36 -9.34
N LEU A 21 -8.25 -0.89 -8.23
CA LEU A 21 -8.48 -1.47 -6.90
C LEU A 21 -9.89 -1.17 -6.38
N ALA A 22 -10.37 0.06 -6.59
CA ALA A 22 -11.73 0.47 -6.23
C ALA A 22 -12.77 -0.40 -6.96
N ASP A 23 -12.56 -0.70 -8.24
CA ASP A 23 -13.45 -1.57 -9.02
C ASP A 23 -13.53 -2.99 -8.43
N VAL A 24 -12.41 -3.54 -7.94
CA VAL A 24 -12.39 -4.84 -7.25
C VAL A 24 -13.22 -4.79 -5.96
N ILE A 25 -13.04 -3.74 -5.16
CA ILE A 25 -13.78 -3.56 -3.91
C ILE A 25 -15.28 -3.39 -4.19
N LEU A 26 -15.61 -2.58 -5.20
CA LEU A 26 -16.99 -2.24 -5.57
C LEU A 26 -17.73 -3.40 -6.27
N ALA A 27 -17.02 -4.32 -6.93
CA ALA A 27 -17.60 -5.52 -7.53
C ALA A 27 -18.03 -6.58 -6.48
N GLY A 28 -17.54 -6.49 -5.24
CA GLY A 28 -17.89 -7.41 -4.16
C GLY A 28 -17.74 -6.79 -2.77
N PRO A 29 -18.49 -5.73 -2.43
CA PRO A 29 -18.25 -4.93 -1.23
C PRO A 29 -18.49 -5.70 0.06
N GLU A 30 -19.53 -6.53 0.14
CA GLU A 30 -19.83 -7.34 1.34
C GLU A 30 -18.74 -8.37 1.60
N ARG A 31 -18.21 -8.96 0.53
CA ARG A 31 -17.09 -9.89 0.58
C ARG A 31 -15.81 -9.18 1.04
N CYS A 32 -15.52 -7.98 0.53
CA CYS A 32 -14.35 -7.19 0.92
C CYS A 32 -14.42 -6.66 2.35
N LEU A 33 -15.62 -6.42 2.88
CA LEU A 33 -15.81 -5.97 4.25
C LEU A 33 -15.74 -7.13 5.27
N GLY A 34 -15.97 -8.37 4.84
CA GLY A 34 -15.88 -9.58 5.68
C GLY A 34 -14.54 -10.33 5.58
N GLU A 35 -13.79 -10.15 4.49
CA GLU A 35 -12.49 -10.78 4.24
C GLU A 35 -11.32 -9.91 4.76
N GLY A 36 -10.32 -10.53 5.39
CA GLY A 36 -9.06 -9.88 5.75
C GLY A 36 -8.19 -9.59 4.52
N ALA A 37 -7.26 -8.63 4.64
CA ALA A 37 -6.41 -8.16 3.53
C ALA A 37 -5.71 -9.29 2.73
N LYS A 38 -5.32 -10.38 3.39
CA LYS A 38 -4.70 -11.56 2.74
C LYS A 38 -5.63 -12.24 1.73
N GLN A 39 -6.94 -12.29 2.01
CA GLN A 39 -7.93 -12.93 1.14
C GLN A 39 -8.24 -12.06 -0.09
N LEU A 40 -8.10 -10.74 0.06
CA LEU A 40 -8.29 -9.76 -1.02
C LEU A 40 -7.09 -9.58 -1.95
N ALA A 41 -5.88 -9.96 -1.49
CA ALA A 41 -4.64 -9.77 -2.25
C ALA A 41 -4.68 -10.44 -3.63
N ARG A 42 -5.16 -11.69 -3.73
CA ARG A 42 -5.19 -12.43 -5.01
C ARG A 42 -6.21 -11.88 -6.01
N PRO A 43 -7.48 -11.66 -5.64
CA PRO A 43 -8.45 -10.99 -6.53
C PRO A 43 -7.97 -9.61 -7.01
N ALA A 44 -7.36 -8.82 -6.12
CA ALA A 44 -6.82 -7.51 -6.47
C ALA A 44 -5.66 -7.61 -7.47
N ALA A 45 -4.66 -8.46 -7.17
CA ALA A 45 -3.51 -8.69 -8.05
C ALA A 45 -3.94 -9.18 -9.44
N ARG A 46 -4.89 -10.12 -9.50
CA ARG A 46 -5.46 -10.58 -10.77
C ARG A 46 -6.11 -9.45 -11.55
N SER A 47 -6.98 -8.67 -10.91
CA SER A 47 -7.69 -7.58 -11.58
C SER A 47 -6.75 -6.50 -12.12
N LEU A 48 -5.67 -6.21 -11.39
CA LEU A 48 -4.63 -5.28 -11.81
C LEU A 48 -3.86 -5.84 -13.02
N ALA A 49 -3.46 -7.11 -12.95
CA ALA A 49 -2.75 -7.80 -14.04
C ALA A 49 -3.60 -7.89 -15.31
N GLU A 50 -4.90 -8.22 -15.21
CA GLU A 50 -5.84 -8.26 -16.33
C GLU A 50 -6.00 -6.91 -17.05
N ARG A 51 -5.75 -5.80 -16.34
CA ARG A 51 -5.78 -4.43 -16.87
C ARG A 51 -4.41 -3.93 -17.32
N GLY A 52 -3.38 -4.77 -17.25
CA GLY A 52 -2.00 -4.40 -17.59
C GLY A 52 -1.37 -3.40 -16.62
N VAL A 53 -1.91 -3.25 -15.41
CA VAL A 53 -1.31 -2.41 -14.38
C VAL A 53 -0.10 -3.15 -13.79
N PRO A 54 1.11 -2.58 -13.80
CA PRO A 54 2.28 -3.24 -13.24
C PRO A 54 2.13 -3.54 -11.74
N VAL A 55 2.47 -4.75 -11.34
CA VAL A 55 2.39 -5.20 -9.94
C VAL A 55 3.79 -5.53 -9.44
N VAL A 56 4.24 -4.80 -8.40
CA VAL A 56 5.44 -5.14 -7.63
C VAL A 56 5.02 -5.96 -6.42
N LEU A 57 5.42 -7.23 -6.38
CA LEU A 57 5.12 -8.15 -5.28
C LEU A 57 6.27 -8.15 -4.28
N VAL A 58 6.01 -7.75 -3.03
CA VAL A 58 6.95 -7.94 -1.91
C VAL A 58 6.48 -9.13 -1.10
N ALA A 59 7.22 -10.24 -1.15
CA ALA A 59 6.81 -11.51 -0.53
C ALA A 59 8.03 -12.39 -0.21
N SER A 60 7.81 -13.50 0.49
CA SER A 60 8.82 -14.55 0.68
C SER A 60 9.45 -14.94 -0.66
N ALA A 61 10.75 -15.29 -0.63
CA ALA A 61 11.46 -15.84 -1.79
C ALA A 61 10.83 -17.16 -2.28
N GLU A 62 10.14 -17.89 -1.41
CA GLU A 62 9.40 -19.09 -1.78
C GLU A 62 8.26 -18.79 -2.76
N PRO A 63 7.87 -19.75 -3.62
CA PRO A 63 6.75 -19.58 -4.53
C PRO A 63 5.45 -19.22 -3.81
N THR A 64 4.72 -18.24 -4.35
CA THR A 64 3.42 -17.83 -3.83
C THR A 64 2.35 -17.84 -4.93
N PRO A 65 1.06 -18.05 -4.59
CA PRO A 65 -0.03 -17.93 -5.56
C PRO A 65 -0.20 -16.53 -6.18
N LEU A 66 0.55 -15.52 -5.72
CA LEU A 66 0.55 -14.17 -6.27
C LEU A 66 1.64 -13.95 -7.33
N ASP A 67 2.62 -14.86 -7.41
CA ASP A 67 3.76 -14.73 -8.33
C ASP A 67 3.28 -14.69 -9.79
N GLU A 68 2.18 -15.36 -10.13
CA GLU A 68 1.59 -15.37 -11.49
C GLU A 68 1.09 -14.00 -11.97
N PHE A 69 0.81 -13.08 -11.04
CA PHE A 69 0.29 -11.73 -11.35
C PHE A 69 1.36 -10.65 -11.23
N ALA A 70 2.55 -10.99 -10.74
CA ALA A 70 3.60 -10.02 -10.46
C ALA A 70 4.38 -9.67 -11.74
N THR A 71 4.56 -8.37 -11.99
CA THR A 71 5.52 -7.89 -12.98
C THR A 71 6.95 -8.05 -12.46
N VAL A 72 7.16 -7.77 -11.18
CA VAL A 72 8.44 -7.93 -10.48
C VAL A 72 8.18 -8.46 -9.08
N LYS A 73 9.01 -9.41 -8.62
CA LYS A 73 9.00 -9.90 -7.24
C LYS A 73 10.24 -9.41 -6.50
N LEU A 74 10.03 -8.66 -5.43
CA LEU A 74 11.04 -8.32 -4.44
C LEU A 74 10.98 -9.36 -3.32
N ALA A 75 11.89 -10.33 -3.40
CA ALA A 75 11.93 -11.47 -2.50
C ALA A 75 12.51 -11.09 -1.12
N LEU A 76 11.77 -11.39 -0.07
CA LEU A 76 12.22 -11.35 1.32
C LEU A 76 12.73 -12.74 1.74
N SER A 77 13.71 -12.77 2.64
CA SER A 77 14.24 -14.05 3.13
C SER A 77 13.13 -14.86 3.83
N PRO A 78 12.93 -16.14 3.49
CA PRO A 78 12.02 -17.03 4.20
C PRO A 78 12.58 -17.48 5.56
N GLN A 79 13.86 -17.23 5.81
CA GLN A 79 14.59 -17.73 6.99
C GLN A 79 14.29 -16.86 8.20
N GLU A 80 13.13 -17.08 8.79
CA GLU A 80 12.77 -16.51 10.08
C GLU A 80 13.09 -17.51 11.20
N ASP A 81 13.97 -17.15 12.13
CA ASP A 81 14.19 -17.95 13.34
C ASP A 81 12.98 -17.79 14.29
N HIS A 82 12.02 -18.70 14.12
CA HIS A 82 10.79 -18.77 14.92
C HIS A 82 11.07 -19.15 16.39
N ALA A 83 12.20 -19.82 16.68
CA ALA A 83 12.53 -20.28 18.02
C ALA A 83 12.92 -19.13 18.97
N ARG A 84 13.42 -18.02 18.42
CA ARG A 84 13.92 -16.87 19.22
C ARG A 84 12.96 -15.68 19.30
N LYS A 85 11.73 -15.77 18.77
CA LYS A 85 10.75 -14.65 18.70
C LYS A 85 11.27 -13.39 17.96
N VAL A 86 12.39 -13.48 17.24
CA VAL A 86 12.94 -12.40 16.38
C VAL A 86 12.26 -12.40 14.99
N SER A 87 11.48 -13.43 14.69
CA SER A 87 10.78 -13.67 13.42
C SER A 87 9.94 -12.49 12.91
N PRO A 88 8.96 -11.95 13.66
CA PRO A 88 8.14 -10.84 13.16
C PRO A 88 8.93 -9.53 13.03
N PHE A 89 10.00 -9.39 13.83
CA PHE A 89 10.85 -8.21 13.85
C PHE A 89 11.71 -8.12 12.59
N ALA A 90 12.38 -9.22 12.21
CA ALA A 90 13.22 -9.25 11.02
C ALA A 90 12.41 -9.03 9.74
N THR A 91 11.23 -9.63 9.64
CA THR A 91 10.35 -9.45 8.47
C THR A 91 9.73 -8.06 8.42
N GLY A 92 9.33 -7.52 9.56
CA GLY A 92 8.86 -6.14 9.65
C GLY A 92 9.94 -5.14 9.21
N LEU A 93 11.18 -5.28 9.70
CA LEU A 93 12.30 -4.44 9.29
C LEU A 93 12.64 -4.58 7.81
N SER A 94 12.64 -5.81 7.29
CA SER A 94 12.94 -6.06 5.87
C SER A 94 11.89 -5.42 4.96
N LEU A 95 10.61 -5.52 5.34
CA LEU A 95 9.52 -4.87 4.60
C LEU A 95 9.64 -3.35 4.66
N LEU A 96 9.87 -2.77 5.84
CA LEU A 96 10.06 -1.32 5.99
C LEU A 96 11.25 -0.82 5.16
N PHE A 97 12.38 -1.54 5.20
CA PHE A 97 13.55 -1.19 4.40
C PHE A 97 13.24 -1.14 2.90
N VAL A 98 12.55 -2.16 2.37
CA VAL A 98 12.17 -2.19 0.96
C VAL A 98 11.23 -1.04 0.62
N LEU A 99 10.22 -0.79 1.46
CA LEU A 99 9.27 0.30 1.25
C LEU A 99 9.95 1.68 1.32
N ASP A 100 10.85 1.89 2.27
CA ASP A 100 11.62 3.13 2.43
C ASP A 100 12.54 3.36 1.23
N ALA A 101 13.20 2.31 0.72
CA ALA A 101 14.07 2.40 -0.45
C ALA A 101 13.27 2.76 -1.73
N LEU A 102 12.12 2.10 -1.94
CA LEU A 102 11.22 2.42 -3.05
C LEU A 102 10.68 3.84 -2.94
N PHE A 103 10.21 4.21 -1.74
CA PHE A 103 9.71 5.56 -1.48
C PHE A 103 10.79 6.61 -1.73
N ALA A 104 12.00 6.43 -1.21
CA ALA A 104 13.11 7.36 -1.42
C ALA A 104 13.43 7.51 -2.91
N ARG A 105 13.42 6.40 -3.66
CA ARG A 105 13.67 6.46 -5.11
C ARG A 105 12.58 7.26 -5.84
N CYS A 106 11.31 6.96 -5.58
CA CYS A 106 10.17 7.71 -6.15
C CYS A 106 10.18 9.18 -5.71
N PHE A 107 10.56 9.45 -4.45
CA PHE A 107 10.60 10.81 -3.91
C PHE A 107 11.60 11.68 -4.68
N VAL A 108 12.78 11.12 -4.98
CA VAL A 108 13.85 11.83 -5.71
C VAL A 108 13.53 12.01 -7.20
N GLU A 109 12.61 11.24 -7.80
CA GLU A 109 12.20 11.43 -9.20
C GLU A 109 11.54 12.77 -9.47
N ASP A 110 10.81 13.30 -8.50
CA ASP A 110 10.21 14.64 -8.54
C ASP A 110 10.29 15.29 -7.15
N PHE A 111 11.53 15.59 -6.75
CA PHE A 111 11.83 16.03 -5.39
C PHE A 111 11.02 17.25 -4.97
N ASP A 112 10.93 18.27 -5.82
CA ASP A 112 10.28 19.54 -5.51
C ASP A 112 8.77 19.37 -5.34
N ALA A 113 8.10 18.68 -6.28
CA ALA A 113 6.65 18.45 -6.16
C ALA A 113 6.31 17.55 -4.97
N ASN A 114 7.14 16.54 -4.70
CA ASN A 114 6.95 15.65 -3.56
C ASN A 114 7.18 16.37 -2.22
N LEU A 115 8.17 17.25 -2.13
CA LEU A 115 8.41 18.11 -0.98
C LEU A 115 7.25 19.08 -0.75
N ALA A 116 6.79 19.75 -1.80
CA ALA A 116 5.65 20.67 -1.72
C ALA A 116 4.38 19.96 -1.21
N ARG A 117 4.07 18.76 -1.74
CA ARG A 117 2.93 17.95 -1.30
C ARG A 117 3.05 17.54 0.18
N ARG A 118 4.25 17.17 0.63
CA ARG A 118 4.53 16.81 2.02
C ARG A 118 4.34 18.01 2.96
N LEU A 119 4.82 19.19 2.59
CA LEU A 119 4.64 20.42 3.37
C LEU A 119 3.18 20.82 3.47
N ALA A 120 2.44 20.82 2.34
CA ALA A 120 1.01 21.13 2.32
C ALA A 120 0.19 20.20 3.23
N TYR A 121 0.56 18.91 3.27
CA TYR A 121 -0.06 17.96 4.19
C TYR A 121 0.18 18.31 5.67
N TYR A 122 1.41 18.69 6.04
CA TYR A 122 1.72 19.13 7.41
C TYR A 122 0.98 20.42 7.78
N GLU A 123 0.94 21.40 6.88
CA GLU A 123 0.18 22.64 7.09
C GLU A 123 -1.30 22.34 7.33
N GLY A 124 -1.88 21.40 6.60
CA GLY A 124 -3.24 20.91 6.82
C GLY A 124 -3.45 20.29 8.21
N ILE A 125 -2.52 19.47 8.69
CA ILE A 125 -2.59 18.89 10.05
C ILE A 125 -2.51 19.98 11.13
N VAL A 126 -1.60 20.94 10.97
CA VAL A 126 -1.45 22.07 11.90
C VAL A 126 -2.72 22.92 11.91
N ALA A 127 -3.30 23.21 10.75
CA ALA A 127 -4.56 23.95 10.62
C ALA A 127 -5.77 23.24 11.24
N LEU A 128 -5.77 21.90 11.26
CA LEU A 128 -6.79 21.08 11.93
C LEU A 128 -6.61 20.98 13.46
N GLY A 129 -5.68 21.75 14.05
CA GLY A 129 -5.47 21.82 15.50
C GLY A 129 -4.48 20.78 16.02
N GLY A 130 -3.55 20.28 15.18
CA GLY A 130 -2.42 19.48 15.62
C GLY A 130 -1.68 20.18 16.76
N CYS A 131 -1.74 19.57 17.96
CA CYS A 131 -1.23 20.03 19.25
C CYS A 131 -0.73 21.48 19.25
N SER A 132 -1.63 22.44 19.44
CA SER A 132 -1.26 23.76 19.93
C SER A 132 -0.42 23.58 21.18
N GLY A 133 0.86 23.98 21.13
CA GLY A 133 1.78 23.84 22.24
C GLY A 133 1.13 24.32 23.54
N SER A 134 0.92 23.40 24.47
CA SER A 134 0.68 23.71 25.89
C SER A 134 1.99 24.24 26.47
N GLY A 135 2.37 25.44 26.06
CA GLY A 135 3.46 26.21 26.61
C GLY A 135 2.89 27.44 27.33
N ARG A 136 2.41 27.24 28.55
CA ARG A 136 2.44 28.22 29.64
C ARG A 136 2.60 27.48 30.95
#